data_AF-A0A1I6M652-F1
#
_entry.id   AF-A0A1I6M652-F1
#
_cell.length_a   1.000
_cell.length_b   1.000
_cell.length_c   1.000
_cell.angle_alpha   90.00
_cell.angle_beta   90.00
_cell.angle_gamma   90.00
#
_symmetry.space_group_name_H-M   'P 1'
#
loop_
_entity.id
_entity.type
_entity.pdbx_description
1 polymer ?
#
loop_
_entity_poly.entity_id
_entity_poly.type
_entity_poly.pdbx_seq_one_letter_code
_entity_poly.pdbx_strand_id
1 'polypeptide(L)'
;MKLLRALVFAPIVLAACSPMSPVDEGLNLAADDPRQIELTFQECAIYFAARDALQAQGRTASSGLTRGCPANASEAAVDITPMVSPPPMMSGFPTALDARIRARGVPDDLADDVVRSKAFWDLVARRDSILAGL
;
A
#
# COMPACT_ATOMS: atom_id res chain seq x y z
N MET A 1 62.89 -0.67 -3.81
CA MET A 1 62.77 0.27 -2.67
C MET A 1 62.90 1.70 -3.17
N LYS A 2 61.81 2.48 -3.16
CA LYS A 2 61.74 3.89 -2.73
C LYS A 2 60.34 4.42 -3.01
N LEU A 3 59.60 4.65 -1.92
CA LEU A 3 58.35 5.39 -1.82
C LEU A 3 58.55 6.88 -2.20
N LEU A 4 57.42 7.60 -2.23
CA LEU A 4 57.17 9.06 -2.25
C LEU A 4 56.51 9.46 -3.58
N ARG A 5 55.40 10.21 -3.64
CA ARG A 5 54.65 10.98 -2.64
C ARG A 5 53.27 11.32 -3.24
N ALA A 6 52.30 11.56 -2.36
CA ALA A 6 50.90 11.86 -2.66
C ALA A 6 50.63 13.30 -3.15
N LEU A 7 49.32 13.55 -3.39
CA LEU A 7 48.57 14.78 -3.73
C LEU A 7 48.47 15.06 -5.24
N VAL A 8 47.30 15.33 -5.85
CA VAL A 8 46.27 16.35 -5.52
C VAL A 8 44.91 15.98 -6.21
N PHE A 9 43.79 16.25 -5.51
CA PHE A 9 42.43 16.72 -5.95
C PHE A 9 42.10 16.76 -7.47
N ALA A 10 40.93 16.42 -8.03
CA ALA A 10 39.50 16.68 -7.71
C ALA A 10 38.62 16.00 -8.82
N PRO A 11 37.34 16.39 -9.12
CA PRO A 11 36.10 15.99 -8.45
C PRO A 11 34.99 15.46 -9.44
N ILE A 12 33.86 15.00 -8.90
CA ILE A 12 32.50 14.96 -9.51
C ILE A 12 32.27 14.09 -10.77
N VAL A 13 31.46 13.03 -10.64
CA VAL A 13 30.17 12.96 -11.36
C VAL A 13 29.12 12.38 -10.42
N LEU A 14 28.15 13.24 -10.09
CA LEU A 14 26.88 12.91 -9.49
C LEU A 14 26.12 11.94 -10.41
N ALA A 15 26.15 10.65 -10.11
CA ALA A 15 25.15 9.73 -10.64
C ALA A 15 23.96 9.76 -9.67
N ALA A 16 23.00 10.61 -10.03
CA ALA A 16 21.66 10.76 -9.47
C ALA A 16 21.21 9.63 -8.52
N CYS A 17 21.36 9.86 -7.21
CA CYS A 17 20.25 9.56 -6.32
C CYS A 17 19.12 10.45 -6.81
N SER A 18 18.24 9.95 -7.67
CA SER A 18 16.87 10.43 -7.61
C SER A 18 16.42 10.11 -6.19
N PRO A 19 16.17 11.08 -5.28
CA PRO A 19 15.16 10.79 -4.29
C PRO A 19 13.93 10.52 -5.16
N MET A 20 13.54 9.26 -5.27
CA MET A 20 12.16 8.95 -5.60
C MET A 20 11.40 9.74 -4.55
N SER A 21 10.90 10.91 -4.93
CA SER A 21 10.09 11.73 -4.04
C SER A 21 9.03 10.75 -3.53
N PRO A 22 8.88 10.59 -2.21
CA PRO A 22 7.83 9.72 -1.74
C PRO A 22 6.57 10.30 -2.37
N VAL A 23 5.87 9.49 -3.15
CA VAL A 23 4.44 9.72 -3.36
C VAL A 23 3.87 9.52 -1.97
N ASP A 24 4.00 10.55 -1.13
CA ASP A 24 3.44 10.60 0.21
C ASP A 24 1.96 10.95 0.08
N GLU A 25 1.29 10.19 -0.77
CA GLU A 25 -0.16 10.05 -0.81
C GLU A 25 -0.51 8.81 0.04
N GLY A 26 0.19 8.70 1.16
CA GLY A 26 -0.13 7.75 2.20
C GLY A 26 -1.51 8.05 2.79
N LEU A 27 -1.86 7.29 3.81
CA LEU A 27 -2.92 7.67 4.71
C LEU A 27 -2.44 8.97 5.41
N ASN A 28 -3.04 10.10 5.04
CA ASN A 28 -2.43 11.44 5.10
C ASN A 28 -2.50 12.11 6.50
N LEU A 29 -2.34 11.32 7.56
CA LEU A 29 -2.42 11.78 8.94
C LEU A 29 -1.18 11.36 9.73
N ALA A 30 -0.94 12.01 10.88
CA ALA A 30 0.12 11.58 11.79
C ALA A 30 -0.09 10.10 12.16
N ALA A 31 0.99 9.33 12.25
CA ALA A 31 0.92 7.87 12.43
C ALA A 31 0.18 7.44 13.71
N ASP A 32 0.20 8.30 14.74
CA ASP A 32 -0.48 8.13 16.02
C ASP A 32 -1.89 8.75 16.07
N ASP A 33 -2.35 9.37 14.98
CA ASP A 33 -3.72 9.87 14.87
C ASP A 33 -4.70 8.67 14.88
N PRO A 34 -5.72 8.66 15.75
CA PRO A 34 -6.70 7.57 15.80
C PRO A 34 -7.36 7.26 14.45
N ARG A 35 -7.56 8.27 13.60
CA ARG A 35 -8.13 8.11 12.27
C ARG A 35 -7.15 7.44 11.31
N GLN A 36 -5.85 7.71 11.47
CA GLN A 36 -4.78 7.02 10.74
C GLN A 36 -4.73 5.54 11.09
N ILE A 37 -4.86 5.24 12.39
CA ILE A 37 -4.91 3.87 12.90
C ILE A 37 -6.13 3.14 12.35
N GLU A 38 -7.30 3.79 12.29
CA GLU A 38 -8.52 3.22 11.71
C GLU A 38 -8.35 2.90 10.22
N LEU A 39 -7.81 3.82 9.42
CA LEU A 39 -7.59 3.57 8.00
C LEU A 39 -6.58 2.43 7.77
N THR A 40 -5.53 2.37 8.59
CA THR A 40 -4.55 1.28 8.54
C THR A 40 -5.18 -0.05 8.90
N PHE A 41 -6.08 -0.08 9.89
CA PHE A 41 -6.82 -1.27 10.28
C PHE A 41 -7.72 -1.78 9.14
N GLN A 42 -8.45 -0.89 8.46
CA GLN A 42 -9.30 -1.23 7.32
C GLN A 42 -8.48 -1.74 6.12
N GLU A 43 -7.33 -1.11 5.81
CA GLU A 43 -6.42 -1.61 4.77
C GLU A 43 -5.90 -3.02 5.12
N CYS A 44 -5.57 -3.26 6.39
CA CYS A 44 -5.16 -4.58 6.86
C CYS A 44 -6.27 -5.64 6.75
N ALA A 45 -7.53 -5.28 6.99
CA ALA A 45 -8.65 -6.18 6.77
C ALA A 45 -8.74 -6.62 5.30
N ILE A 46 -8.50 -5.71 4.34
CA ILE A 46 -8.44 -6.04 2.91
C ILE A 46 -7.32 -7.06 2.64
N TYR A 47 -6.15 -6.92 3.26
CA TYR A 47 -5.05 -7.89 3.12
C TYR A 47 -5.39 -9.28 3.66
N PHE A 48 -6.09 -9.34 4.80
CA PHE A 48 -6.57 -10.62 5.34
C PHE A 48 -7.61 -11.27 4.42
N ALA A 49 -8.58 -10.50 3.94
CA ALA A 49 -9.56 -11.01 2.98
C ALA A 49 -8.90 -11.51 1.67
N ALA A 50 -7.90 -10.79 1.16
CA ALA A 50 -7.15 -11.21 -0.03
C ALA A 50 -6.38 -12.52 0.22
N ARG A 51 -5.75 -12.67 1.38
CA ARG A 51 -5.11 -13.93 1.78
C ARG A 51 -6.12 -15.09 1.79
N ASP A 52 -7.27 -14.87 2.40
CA ASP A 52 -8.29 -15.90 2.57
C ASP A 52 -8.92 -16.29 1.22
N ALA A 53 -9.11 -15.33 0.31
CA ALA A 53 -9.54 -15.60 -1.07
C ALA A 53 -8.51 -16.44 -1.84
N LEU A 54 -7.20 -16.17 -1.70
CA LEU A 54 -6.16 -17.01 -2.29
C LEU A 54 -6.21 -18.43 -1.73
N GLN A 55 -6.34 -18.57 -0.42
CA GLN A 55 -6.44 -19.88 0.23
C GLN A 55 -7.67 -20.67 -0.23
N ALA A 56 -8.82 -20.01 -0.37
CA ALA A 56 -10.04 -20.63 -0.89
C ALA A 56 -9.87 -21.13 -2.33
N GLN A 57 -8.99 -20.51 -3.11
CA GLN A 57 -8.62 -20.94 -4.47
C GLN A 57 -7.48 -21.98 -4.50
N GLY A 58 -6.99 -22.43 -3.35
CA GLY A 58 -5.83 -23.34 -3.25
C GLY A 58 -4.50 -22.68 -3.62
N ARG A 59 -4.44 -21.34 -3.65
CA ARG A 59 -3.24 -20.55 -3.97
C ARG A 59 -2.50 -20.14 -2.71
N THR A 60 -1.18 -20.08 -2.80
CA THR A 60 -0.34 -19.60 -1.69
C THR A 60 -0.28 -18.08 -1.69
N ALA A 61 -0.64 -17.46 -0.57
CA ALA A 61 -0.44 -16.03 -0.36
C ALA A 61 1.02 -15.69 -0.08
N SER A 62 1.46 -14.50 -0.50
CA SER A 62 2.76 -13.96 -0.12
C SER A 62 2.91 -13.88 1.40
N SER A 63 4.09 -14.25 1.93
CA SER A 63 4.40 -14.14 3.36
C SER A 63 4.47 -12.69 3.86
N GLY A 64 4.51 -11.72 2.95
CA GLY A 64 4.47 -10.28 3.23
C GLY A 64 3.06 -9.71 3.35
N LEU A 65 2.02 -10.42 2.87
CA LEU A 65 0.70 -9.85 2.66
C LEU A 65 0.11 -9.23 3.93
N THR A 66 0.13 -9.96 5.05
CA THR A 66 -0.44 -9.51 6.33
C THR A 66 0.63 -9.07 7.33
N ARG A 67 1.89 -8.88 6.91
CA ARG A 67 2.99 -8.52 7.81
C ARG A 67 2.76 -7.16 8.47
N GLY A 68 2.86 -7.07 9.80
CA GLY A 68 2.65 -5.82 10.54
C GLY A 68 1.19 -5.39 10.66
N CYS A 69 0.24 -6.18 10.17
CA CYS A 69 -1.18 -5.97 10.46
C CYS A 69 -1.53 -6.50 11.86
N PRO A 70 -2.40 -5.80 12.60
CA PRO A 70 -2.87 -6.32 13.88
C PRO A 70 -3.74 -7.56 13.64
N ALA A 71 -3.62 -8.57 14.51
CA ALA A 71 -4.27 -9.86 14.30
C ALA A 71 -5.80 -9.75 14.25
N ASN A 72 -6.40 -8.87 15.04
CA ASN A 72 -7.85 -8.65 15.06
C ASN A 72 -8.40 -8.02 13.76
N ALA A 73 -7.55 -7.53 12.85
CA ALA A 73 -8.03 -7.11 11.53
C ALA A 73 -8.51 -8.28 10.67
N SER A 74 -8.12 -9.53 10.96
CA SER A 74 -8.68 -10.70 10.27
C SER A 74 -10.13 -11.00 10.64
N GLU A 75 -10.63 -10.41 11.72
CA GLU A 75 -12.02 -10.58 12.17
C GLU A 75 -12.96 -9.57 11.49
N ALA A 76 -12.41 -8.54 10.85
CA ALA A 76 -13.20 -7.56 10.11
C ALA A 76 -13.76 -8.18 8.83
N ALA A 77 -15.08 -8.29 8.75
CA ALA A 77 -15.76 -8.74 7.54
C ALA A 77 -15.67 -7.64 6.46
N VAL A 78 -14.77 -7.81 5.50
CA VAL A 78 -14.65 -6.93 4.33
C VAL A 78 -14.91 -7.71 3.06
N ASP A 79 -15.71 -7.13 2.16
CA ASP A 79 -16.05 -7.73 0.87
C ASP A 79 -15.11 -7.24 -0.22
N ILE A 80 -14.24 -8.15 -0.68
CA ILE A 80 -13.31 -7.92 -1.78
C ILE A 80 -13.84 -8.43 -3.13
N THR A 81 -15.12 -8.83 -3.20
CA THR A 81 -15.75 -9.25 -4.45
C THR A 81 -15.88 -8.04 -5.40
N PRO A 82 -15.54 -8.18 -6.69
CA PRO A 82 -15.69 -7.09 -7.65
C PRO A 82 -17.14 -6.63 -7.76
N MET A 83 -17.34 -5.31 -7.70
CA MET A 83 -18.63 -4.70 -8.01
C MET A 83 -18.92 -4.80 -9.51
N VAL A 84 -20.21 -4.84 -9.88
CA VAL A 84 -20.64 -4.81 -11.30
C VAL A 84 -20.23 -3.51 -11.99
N SER A 85 -20.25 -2.40 -11.27
CA SER A 85 -19.88 -1.07 -11.77
C SER A 85 -19.08 -0.31 -10.70
N PRO A 86 -17.77 -0.57 -10.57
CA PRO A 86 -16.93 0.17 -9.63
C PRO A 86 -16.77 1.63 -10.09
N PRO A 87 -16.54 2.57 -9.16
CA PRO A 87 -16.09 3.91 -9.52
C PRO A 87 -14.85 3.85 -10.44
N PRO A 88 -14.70 4.81 -11.39
CA PRO A 88 -13.53 4.85 -12.24
C PRO A 88 -12.28 5.11 -11.41
N MET A 89 -11.17 4.46 -11.76
CA MET A 89 -9.90 4.69 -11.07
C MET A 89 -9.43 6.13 -11.30
N MET A 90 -9.29 6.86 -10.20
CA MET A 90 -8.76 8.23 -10.18
C MET A 90 -7.29 8.23 -9.75
N SER A 91 -6.56 9.27 -10.13
CA SER A 91 -5.20 9.51 -9.62
C SER A 91 -5.20 9.73 -8.10
N GLY A 92 -4.03 9.60 -7.50
CA GLY A 92 -3.79 9.90 -6.10
C GLY A 92 -4.01 8.70 -5.19
N PHE A 93 -4.70 8.88 -4.06
CA PHE A 93 -4.83 7.81 -3.05
C PHE A 93 -5.34 6.47 -3.58
N PRO A 94 -6.36 6.39 -4.45
CA PRO A 94 -6.77 5.09 -4.99
C PRO A 94 -5.65 4.39 -5.78
N THR A 95 -4.89 5.14 -6.59
CA THR A 95 -3.73 4.60 -7.31
C THR A 95 -2.61 4.19 -6.34
N ALA A 96 -2.36 4.97 -5.30
CA ALA A 96 -1.37 4.65 -4.28
C ALA A 96 -1.77 3.41 -3.46
N LEU A 97 -3.06 3.22 -3.19
CA LEU A 97 -3.59 2.05 -2.48
C LEU A 97 -3.46 0.78 -3.34
N ASP A 98 -3.81 0.83 -4.63
CA ASP A 98 -3.57 -0.28 -5.57
C ASP A 98 -2.08 -0.67 -5.59
N ALA A 99 -1.18 0.33 -5.72
CA ALA A 99 0.26 0.09 -5.70
C ALA A 99 0.72 -0.60 -4.41
N ARG A 100 0.18 -0.22 -3.24
CA ARG A 100 0.49 -0.89 -1.95
C ARG A 100 -0.04 -2.33 -1.91
N ILE A 101 -1.25 -2.56 -2.41
CA ILE A 101 -1.85 -3.90 -2.50
C ILE A 101 -0.95 -4.84 -3.31
N ARG A 102 -0.49 -4.41 -4.48
CA ARG A 102 0.43 -5.20 -5.31
C ARG A 102 1.80 -5.36 -4.68
N ALA A 103 2.37 -4.29 -4.11
CA ALA A 103 3.67 -4.33 -3.45
C ALA A 103 3.69 -5.28 -2.23
N ARG A 104 2.54 -5.50 -1.59
CA ARG A 104 2.34 -6.49 -0.52
C ARG A 104 2.31 -7.94 -1.01
N GLY A 105 2.24 -8.14 -2.32
CA GLY A 105 2.27 -9.45 -2.96
C GLY A 105 0.88 -10.05 -3.19
N VAL A 106 -0.16 -9.22 -3.33
CA VAL A 106 -1.42 -9.65 -3.94
C VAL A 106 -1.17 -9.86 -5.44
N PRO A 107 -1.47 -11.06 -6.00
CA PRO A 107 -1.34 -11.31 -7.43
C PRO A 107 -2.21 -10.37 -8.27
N ASP A 108 -1.78 -10.06 -9.51
CA ASP A 108 -2.43 -9.03 -10.33
C ASP A 108 -3.92 -9.27 -10.57
N ASP A 109 -4.33 -10.52 -10.79
CA ASP A 109 -5.72 -10.89 -11.01
C ASP A 109 -6.60 -10.61 -9.79
N LEU A 110 -6.10 -10.90 -8.59
CA LEU A 110 -6.80 -10.60 -7.36
C LEU A 110 -6.71 -9.11 -6.99
N ALA A 111 -5.61 -8.44 -7.32
CA ALA A 111 -5.48 -7.01 -7.12
C ALA A 111 -6.51 -6.25 -7.97
N ASP A 112 -6.68 -6.66 -9.24
CA ASP A 112 -7.71 -6.11 -10.15
C ASP A 112 -9.13 -6.33 -9.61
N ASP A 113 -9.37 -7.45 -8.92
CA ASP A 113 -10.64 -7.69 -8.24
C ASP A 113 -10.81 -6.79 -7.02
N VAL A 114 -9.78 -6.68 -6.17
CA VAL A 114 -9.79 -5.86 -4.96
C VAL A 114 -10.04 -4.39 -5.30
N VAL A 115 -9.38 -3.80 -6.30
CA VAL A 115 -9.59 -2.37 -6.65
C VAL A 115 -10.99 -2.07 -7.20
N ARG A 116 -11.72 -3.11 -7.63
CA ARG A 116 -13.12 -3.02 -8.05
C ARG A 116 -14.10 -3.38 -6.95
N SER A 117 -13.62 -3.73 -5.77
CA SER A 117 -14.46 -4.18 -4.65
C SER A 117 -15.03 -3.04 -3.84
N LYS A 118 -16.11 -3.35 -3.10
CA LYS A 118 -16.69 -2.40 -2.16
C LYS A 118 -15.70 -2.00 -1.06
N ALA A 119 -14.95 -2.96 -0.50
CA ALA A 119 -14.01 -2.68 0.58
C ALA A 119 -12.94 -1.64 0.20
N PHE A 120 -12.42 -1.72 -1.03
CA PHE A 120 -11.45 -0.75 -1.52
C PHE A 120 -12.04 0.66 -1.60
N TRP A 121 -13.22 0.81 -2.19
CA TRP A 121 -13.84 2.12 -2.35
C TRP A 121 -14.39 2.70 -1.05
N ASP A 122 -14.80 1.85 -0.10
CA ASP A 122 -15.16 2.28 1.25
C ASP A 122 -13.95 2.89 1.98
N LEU A 123 -12.75 2.30 1.85
CA LEU A 123 -11.52 2.86 2.41
C LEU A 123 -11.14 4.20 1.77
N VAL A 124 -11.26 4.30 0.44
CA VAL A 124 -11.07 5.58 -0.29
C VAL A 124 -12.02 6.64 0.25
N ALA A 125 -13.32 6.34 0.31
CA ALA A 125 -14.34 7.26 0.79
C ALA A 125 -14.13 7.65 2.27
N ARG A 126 -13.69 6.70 3.11
CA ARG A 126 -13.39 6.97 4.52
C ARG A 126 -12.25 7.96 4.66
N ARG A 127 -11.14 7.77 3.93
CA ARG A 127 -10.02 8.72 3.91
C ARG A 127 -10.49 10.10 3.45
N ASP A 128 -11.21 10.16 2.34
CA ASP A 128 -11.66 11.45 1.78
C ASP A 128 -12.58 12.20 2.75
N SER A 129 -13.47 11.47 3.45
CA SER A 129 -14.32 12.04 4.50
C SER A 129 -13.50 12.64 5.64
N ILE A 130 -12.50 11.90 6.13
CA ILE A 130 -11.58 12.37 7.17
C ILE A 130 -10.84 13.65 6.77
N LEU A 131 -10.36 13.72 5.52
CA LEU A 131 -9.66 14.90 5.00
C LEU A 131 -10.59 16.09 4.74
N ALA A 132 -11.87 15.82 4.44
CA ALA A 132 -12.91 16.83 4.33
C ALA A 132 -13.41 17.33 5.70
N GLY A 133 -13.01 16.69 6.80
CA GLY A 133 -13.44 17.02 8.16
C GLY A 133 -14.84 16.49 8.52
N LEU A 134 -15.27 15.41 7.87
CA LEU A 134 -16.55 14.72 8.09
C LEU A 134 -16.43 13.52 9.04
#